data_AF-A0A2H6N730-F1
#
_entry.id   AF-A0A2H6N730-F1
#
_cell.length_a   1.000
_cell.length_b   1.000
_cell.length_c   1.000
_cell.angle_alpha   90.00
_cell.angle_beta   90.00
_cell.angle_gamma   90.00
#
_symmetry.space_group_name_H-M   'P 1'
#
loop_
_entity.id
_entity.type
_entity.pdbx_description
1 polymer ?
#
loop_
_entity_poly.entity_id
_entity_poly.type
_entity_poly.pdbx_seq_one_letter_code
_entity_poly.pdbx_strand_id
1 'polypeptide(L)'
;KRLPQLEDLLTQRDFTGAIALLEFKRQVGEQEEDADLWIGYSAFHLGDYKRALEEYEDLTKGSACNPDVWVNLACTYFFLGMYTQAEQAALKAPKSRLQNRMLFHLAHKFGDEKKLMNFHQNLQDIT
;
A
#
# COMPACT_ATOMS: atom_id res chain seq x y z
N LYS A 1 -6.75 32.86 2.07
CA LYS A 1 -6.97 31.42 2.37
C LYS A 1 -5.61 30.73 2.32
N ARG A 2 -5.26 29.92 3.34
CA ARG A 2 -4.03 29.12 3.33
C ARG A 2 -4.23 27.95 2.37
N LEU A 3 -3.21 27.60 1.58
CA LEU A 3 -3.24 26.39 0.77
C LEU A 3 -3.25 25.17 1.71
N PRO A 4 -4.14 24.19 1.48
CA PRO A 4 -4.17 22.97 2.29
C PRO A 4 -2.84 22.22 2.16
N GLN A 5 -2.34 21.69 3.27
CA GLN A 5 -1.16 20.82 3.27
C GLN A 5 -1.57 19.37 3.03
N LEU A 6 -0.62 18.52 2.62
CA LEU A 6 -0.89 17.11 2.36
C LEU A 6 -1.43 16.41 3.61
N GLU A 7 -0.84 16.68 4.77
CA GLU A 7 -1.22 16.08 6.05
C GLU A 7 -2.66 16.44 6.44
N ASP A 8 -3.09 17.67 6.15
CA ASP A 8 -4.47 18.12 6.40
C ASP A 8 -5.46 17.31 5.56
N LEU A 9 -5.14 17.10 4.28
CA LEU A 9 -5.97 16.35 3.33
C LEU A 9 -6.06 14.87 3.73
N LEU A 10 -4.92 14.25 4.06
CA LEU A 10 -4.87 12.86 4.50
C LEU A 10 -5.63 12.65 5.82
N THR A 11 -5.49 13.58 6.77
CA THR A 11 -6.22 13.54 8.05
C THR A 11 -7.73 13.62 7.84
N GLN A 12 -8.17 14.46 6.89
CA GLN A 12 -9.57 14.60 6.51
C GLN A 12 -10.07 13.47 5.58
N ARG A 13 -9.17 12.56 5.17
CA ARG A 13 -9.42 11.53 4.15
C ARG A 13 -9.87 12.11 2.81
N ASP A 14 -9.48 13.34 2.52
CA ASP A 14 -9.66 13.95 1.21
C ASP A 14 -8.56 13.45 0.25
N PHE A 15 -8.69 12.20 -0.14
CA PHE A 15 -7.73 11.53 -1.03
C PHE A 15 -7.75 12.11 -2.44
N THR A 16 -8.90 12.62 -2.89
CA THR A 16 -9.00 13.32 -4.19
C THR A 16 -8.23 14.63 -4.15
N GLY A 17 -8.38 15.42 -3.09
CA GLY A 17 -7.59 16.62 -2.86
C GLY A 17 -6.09 16.33 -2.72
N ALA A 18 -5.73 15.27 -1.99
CA ALA A 18 -4.34 14.85 -1.83
C ALA A 18 -3.68 14.49 -3.17
N ILE A 19 -4.36 13.68 -4.02
CA ILE A 19 -3.88 13.36 -5.36
C ILE A 19 -3.70 14.62 -6.21
N ALA A 20 -4.70 15.51 -6.24
CA ALA A 20 -4.63 16.72 -7.04
C ALA A 20 -3.46 17.63 -6.63
N LEU A 21 -3.22 17.76 -5.31
CA LEU A 21 -2.08 18.52 -4.78
C LEU A 21 -0.74 17.88 -5.18
N LEU A 22 -0.61 16.56 -5.03
CA LEU A 22 0.62 15.84 -5.32
C LEU A 22 0.95 15.81 -6.82
N GLU A 23 -0.05 15.60 -7.68
CA GLU A 23 0.12 15.65 -9.13
C GLU A 23 0.53 17.05 -9.60
N PHE A 24 -0.06 18.10 -9.02
CA PHE A 24 0.34 19.47 -9.32
C PHE A 24 1.80 19.71 -8.97
N LYS A 25 2.22 19.32 -7.75
CA LYS A 25 3.63 19.41 -7.31
C LYS A 25 4.57 18.62 -8.23
N ARG A 26 4.17 17.41 -8.65
CA ARG A 26 4.90 16.57 -9.61
C ARG A 26 5.08 17.30 -10.96
N GLN A 27 4.05 17.96 -11.47
CA GLN A 27 4.09 18.67 -12.76
C GLN A 27 4.97 19.93 -12.73
N VAL A 28 4.99 20.66 -11.61
CA VAL A 28 5.81 21.88 -11.47
C VAL A 28 7.24 21.61 -11.00
N GLY A 29 7.61 20.34 -10.78
CA GLY A 29 8.96 19.94 -10.37
C GLY A 29 9.24 20.14 -8.88
N GLU A 30 8.20 20.35 -8.06
CA GLU A 30 8.27 20.49 -6.60
C GLU A 30 7.87 19.19 -5.90
N GLN A 31 8.24 18.04 -6.48
CA GLN A 31 7.89 16.74 -5.95
C GLN A 31 8.59 16.49 -4.60
N GLU A 32 7.79 16.17 -3.59
CA GLU A 32 8.28 15.81 -2.26
C GLU A 32 8.72 14.34 -2.20
N GLU A 33 9.54 14.01 -1.21
CA GLU A 33 9.87 12.63 -0.88
C GLU A 33 8.57 11.86 -0.59
N ASP A 34 8.48 10.61 -1.06
CA ASP A 34 7.29 9.76 -0.96
C ASP A 34 6.00 10.29 -1.62
N ALA A 35 6.05 11.35 -2.43
CA ALA A 35 4.85 11.87 -3.12
C ALA A 35 4.11 10.78 -3.92
N ASP A 36 4.84 9.93 -4.63
CA ASP A 36 4.28 8.85 -5.44
C ASP A 36 3.67 7.74 -4.57
N LEU A 37 4.26 7.48 -3.39
CA LEU A 37 3.70 6.56 -2.39
C LEU A 37 2.34 7.07 -1.90
N TRP A 38 2.23 8.38 -1.63
CA TRP A 38 0.98 9.01 -1.18
C TRP A 38 -0.07 9.10 -2.29
N ILE A 39 0.32 9.23 -3.56
CA ILE A 39 -0.60 9.11 -4.69
C ILE A 39 -1.16 7.68 -4.74
N GLY A 40 -0.30 6.65 -4.69
CA GLY A 40 -0.73 5.25 -4.65
C GLY A 40 -1.64 4.95 -3.46
N TYR A 41 -1.30 5.46 -2.27
CA TYR A 41 -2.11 5.31 -1.05
C TYR A 41 -3.49 5.94 -1.20
N SER A 42 -3.53 7.17 -1.69
CA SER A 42 -4.79 7.89 -1.90
C SER A 42 -5.66 7.20 -2.96
N ALA A 43 -5.06 6.73 -4.07
CA ALA A 43 -5.77 5.98 -5.10
C ALA A 43 -6.36 4.67 -4.55
N PHE A 44 -5.59 3.93 -3.75
CA PHE A 44 -6.07 2.71 -3.08
C PHE A 44 -7.27 2.99 -2.17
N HIS A 45 -7.21 4.07 -1.37
CA HIS A 45 -8.29 4.43 -0.46
C HIS A 45 -9.53 5.01 -1.15
N LEU A 46 -9.41 5.48 -2.39
CA LEU A 46 -10.54 5.81 -3.26
C LEU A 46 -11.15 4.58 -3.96
N GLY A 47 -10.54 3.41 -3.82
CA GLY A 47 -10.94 2.18 -4.53
C GLY A 47 -10.44 2.11 -5.97
N ASP A 48 -9.61 3.06 -6.40
CA ASP A 48 -8.94 3.00 -7.70
C ASP A 48 -7.68 2.13 -7.61
N TYR A 49 -7.92 0.82 -7.47
CA TYR A 49 -6.86 -0.16 -7.28
C TYR A 49 -5.98 -0.33 -8.52
N LYS A 50 -6.47 -0.01 -9.72
CA LYS A 50 -5.67 -0.07 -10.94
C LYS A 50 -4.61 1.02 -10.95
N ARG A 51 -5.01 2.25 -10.65
CA ARG A 51 -4.08 3.36 -10.51
C ARG A 51 -3.10 3.14 -9.36
N ALA A 52 -3.59 2.67 -8.21
CA ALA A 52 -2.71 2.34 -7.08
C ALA A 52 -1.65 1.27 -7.47
N LEU A 53 -2.06 0.28 -8.28
CA LEU A 53 -1.16 -0.76 -8.76
C LEU A 53 -0.03 -0.18 -9.61
N GLU A 54 -0.36 0.70 -10.57
CA GLU A 54 0.62 1.34 -11.45
C GLU A 54 1.67 2.12 -10.64
N GLU A 55 1.21 2.99 -9.72
CA GLU A 55 2.10 3.81 -8.88
C GLU A 55 3.00 2.93 -7.98
N TYR A 56 2.45 1.88 -7.36
CA TYR A 56 3.23 0.99 -6.51
C TYR A 56 4.21 0.11 -7.30
N GLU A 57 3.82 -0.42 -8.46
CA GLU A 57 4.74 -1.20 -9.31
C GLU A 57 5.91 -0.33 -9.78
N ASP A 58 5.65 0.92 -10.16
CA ASP A 58 6.72 1.84 -10.57
C ASP A 58 7.66 2.18 -9.42
N LEU A 59 7.13 2.41 -8.22
CA LEU A 59 7.96 2.59 -7.01
C LEU A 59 8.85 1.37 -6.73
N THR A 60 8.37 0.14 -6.95
CA THR A 60 9.19 -1.06 -6.74
C THR A 60 10.35 -1.23 -7.73
N LYS A 61 10.32 -0.52 -8.86
CA LYS A 61 11.41 -0.53 -9.86
C LYS A 61 12.53 0.47 -9.49
N GLY A 62 12.26 1.42 -8.60
CA GLY A 62 13.22 2.44 -8.17
C GLY A 62 14.31 1.88 -7.24
N SER A 63 15.53 2.43 -7.35
CA SER A 63 16.69 2.02 -6.52
C SER A 63 16.58 2.40 -5.04
N ALA A 64 15.75 3.40 -4.72
CA ALA A 64 15.46 3.86 -3.36
C ALA A 64 14.03 3.48 -2.92
N CYS A 65 13.52 2.34 -3.39
CA CYS A 65 12.18 1.87 -3.04
C CYS A 65 12.03 1.75 -1.51
N ASN A 66 11.06 2.49 -0.95
CA ASN A 66 10.66 2.34 0.44
C ASN A 66 10.14 0.90 0.65
N PRO A 67 10.71 0.11 1.57
CA PRO A 67 10.31 -1.28 1.80
C PRO A 67 8.81 -1.48 2.11
N ASP A 68 8.14 -0.46 2.67
CA ASP A 68 6.71 -0.51 3.00
C ASP A 68 5.81 -0.47 1.75
N VAL A 69 6.34 -0.07 0.58
CA VAL A 69 5.61 -0.14 -0.71
C VAL A 69 5.16 -1.57 -0.99
N TRP A 70 5.96 -2.57 -0.64
CA TRP A 70 5.67 -3.98 -0.94
C TRP A 70 4.39 -4.48 -0.23
N VAL A 71 4.12 -4.05 1.00
CA VAL A 71 2.88 -4.47 1.69
C VAL A 71 1.66 -3.76 1.12
N ASN A 72 1.80 -2.49 0.70
CA ASN A 72 0.72 -1.74 0.03
C ASN A 72 0.41 -2.33 -1.35
N LEU A 73 1.45 -2.72 -2.11
CA LEU A 73 1.31 -3.45 -3.37
C LEU A 73 0.61 -4.80 -3.17
N ALA A 74 0.98 -5.53 -2.12
CA ALA A 74 0.32 -6.80 -1.77
C ALA A 74 -1.18 -6.61 -1.48
N CYS A 75 -1.55 -5.59 -0.70
CA CYS A 75 -2.94 -5.22 -0.47
C CYS A 75 -3.65 -4.89 -1.79
N THR A 76 -3.00 -4.12 -2.66
CA THR A 76 -3.57 -3.74 -3.97
C THR A 76 -3.85 -4.95 -4.85
N TYR A 77 -2.89 -5.86 -5.01
CA TYR A 77 -3.11 -7.13 -5.72
C TYR A 77 -4.24 -7.96 -5.10
N PHE A 78 -4.34 -8.00 -3.77
CA PHE A 78 -5.40 -8.75 -3.09
C PHE A 78 -6.79 -8.21 -3.44
N PHE A 79 -6.99 -6.89 -3.42
CA PHE A 79 -8.27 -6.26 -3.78
C PHE A 79 -8.60 -6.41 -5.28
N LEU A 80 -7.59 -6.55 -6.13
CA LEU A 80 -7.74 -6.90 -7.55
C LEU A 80 -7.98 -8.41 -7.80
N GLY A 81 -7.95 -9.24 -6.76
CA GLY A 81 -8.10 -10.70 -6.87
C GLY A 81 -6.86 -11.44 -7.37
N MET A 82 -5.72 -10.76 -7.48
CA MET A 82 -4.43 -11.28 -7.94
C MET A 82 -3.67 -11.91 -6.77
N TYR A 83 -4.24 -12.95 -6.16
CA TYR A 83 -3.78 -13.49 -4.88
C TYR A 83 -2.34 -14.03 -4.90
N THR A 84 -1.90 -14.64 -6.00
CA THR A 84 -0.53 -15.15 -6.13
C THR A 84 0.49 -14.01 -6.11
N GLN A 85 0.22 -12.93 -6.85
CA GLN A 85 1.05 -11.73 -6.85
C GLN A 85 1.03 -11.04 -5.48
N ALA A 86 -0.13 -11.02 -4.82
CA ALA A 86 -0.25 -10.49 -3.47
C ALA A 86 0.65 -11.23 -2.46
N GLU A 87 0.70 -12.57 -2.51
CA GLU A 87 1.59 -13.36 -1.64
C GLU A 87 3.06 -13.05 -1.92
N GLN A 88 3.46 -12.99 -3.20
CA GLN A 88 4.84 -12.68 -3.58
C GLN A 88 5.27 -11.28 -3.12
N ALA A 89 4.40 -10.28 -3.26
CA ALA A 89 4.65 -8.93 -2.77
C ALA A 89 4.72 -8.88 -1.24
N ALA A 90 3.80 -9.54 -0.53
CA ALA A 90 3.80 -9.58 0.93
C ALA A 90 5.06 -10.22 1.52
N LEU A 91 5.59 -11.26 0.86
CA LEU A 91 6.84 -11.93 1.29
C LEU A 91 8.10 -11.06 1.06
N LYS A 92 8.06 -10.10 0.13
CA LYS A 92 9.13 -9.12 -0.07
C LYS A 92 9.08 -7.96 0.93
N ALA A 93 7.90 -7.67 1.50
CA ALA A 93 7.74 -6.62 2.48
C ALA A 93 8.43 -6.98 3.81
N PRO A 94 8.92 -5.98 4.57
CA PRO A 94 9.38 -6.19 5.93
C PRO A 94 8.30 -6.85 6.80
N LYS A 95 8.73 -7.62 7.80
CA LYS A 95 7.81 -8.21 8.77
C LYS A 95 7.10 -7.09 9.54
N SER A 96 5.78 -7.08 9.48
CA SER A 96 4.94 -6.12 10.15
C SER A 96 3.58 -6.73 10.51
N ARG A 97 2.83 -6.06 11.39
CA ARG A 97 1.45 -6.46 11.71
C ARG A 97 0.57 -6.55 10.47
N LEU A 98 0.72 -5.58 9.55
CA LEU A 98 -0.03 -5.54 8.30
C LEU A 98 0.37 -6.69 7.37
N GLN A 99 1.68 -6.95 7.23
CA GLN A 99 2.18 -8.06 6.42
C GLN A 99 1.66 -9.42 6.96
N ASN A 100 1.76 -9.65 8.26
CA ASN A 100 1.28 -10.89 8.87
C ASN A 100 -0.23 -11.07 8.65
N ARG A 101 -1.02 -10.00 8.81
CA ARG A 101 -2.45 -10.03 8.52
C ARG A 101 -2.74 -10.31 7.04
N MET A 102 -1.95 -9.75 6.14
CA MET A 102 -2.10 -9.98 4.70
C MET A 102 -1.84 -11.45 4.36
N LEU A 103 -0.74 -12.02 4.85
CA LEU A 103 -0.39 -13.43 4.66
C LEU A 103 -1.40 -14.38 5.31
N PHE A 104 -1.97 -14.02 6.47
CA PHE A 104 -3.08 -14.75 7.10
C PHE A 104 -4.31 -14.82 6.17
N HIS A 105 -4.74 -13.68 5.61
CA HIS A 105 -5.89 -13.65 4.71
C HIS A 105 -5.63 -14.43 3.42
N LEU A 106 -4.41 -14.39 2.88
CA LEU A 106 -4.02 -15.18 1.71
C LEU A 106 -4.02 -16.68 2.00
N ALA A 107 -3.47 -17.11 3.15
CA ALA A 107 -3.50 -18.50 3.57
C ALA A 107 -4.95 -19.01 3.69
N HIS A 108 -5.86 -18.20 4.23
CA HIS A 108 -7.28 -18.53 4.28
C HIS A 108 -7.89 -18.65 2.88
N LYS A 109 -7.58 -17.72 1.96
CA LYS A 109 -8.06 -17.76 0.57
C LYS A 109 -7.57 -19.00 -0.18
N PHE A 110 -6.36 -19.47 0.09
CA PHE A 110 -5.78 -20.66 -0.54
C PHE A 110 -6.18 -21.98 0.14
N GLY A 111 -6.83 -21.93 1.31
CA GLY A 111 -7.12 -23.14 2.09
C GLY A 111 -5.87 -23.78 2.71
N ASP A 112 -4.79 -23.02 2.88
CA ASP A 112 -3.55 -23.52 3.52
C ASP A 112 -3.66 -23.39 5.04
N GLU A 113 -4.27 -24.40 5.66
CA GLU A 113 -4.51 -24.44 7.12
C GLU A 113 -3.20 -24.34 7.93
N LYS A 114 -2.09 -24.87 7.42
CA LYS A 114 -0.80 -24.84 8.11
C LYS A 114 -0.25 -23.42 8.19
N LYS A 115 -0.21 -22.72 7.05
CA LYS A 115 0.19 -21.30 7.01
C LYS A 115 -0.77 -20.44 7.82
N LEU A 116 -2.07 -20.73 7.73
CA LEU A 116 -3.11 -19.99 8.45
C LEU A 116 -2.88 -20.02 9.96
N MET A 117 -2.64 -21.21 10.53
CA MET A 117 -2.39 -21.37 11.98
C MET A 117 -1.09 -20.68 12.41
N ASN A 118 -0.04 -20.76 11.59
CA ASN A 118 1.22 -20.06 11.86
C ASN A 118 1.02 -18.53 11.92
N PHE A 119 0.39 -17.95 10.89
CA PHE A 119 0.15 -16.51 10.89
C PHE A 119 -0.86 -16.07 11.96
N HIS A 120 -1.80 -16.93 12.36
CA HIS A 120 -2.72 -16.66 13.46
C HIS A 120 -2.01 -16.53 14.80
N GLN A 121 -1.05 -17.40 15.10
CA GLN A 121 -0.23 -17.30 16.33
C GLN A 121 0.52 -15.96 16.38
N ASN A 122 1.12 -15.56 15.25
CA ASN A 122 1.82 -14.27 15.13
C ASN A 122 0.90 -13.03 15.24
N LEU A 123 -0.44 -13.18 15.15
CA LEU A 123 -1.37 -12.08 15.45
C LEU A 123 -1.55 -11.86 16.96
N GLN A 124 -1.33 -12.89 17.78
CA GLN A 124 -1.56 -12.85 19.23
C GLN A 124 -0.30 -12.39 20.00
N ASP A 125 0.89 -12.62 19.46
CA ASP A 125 2.18 -12.43 20.15
C ASP A 125 2.76 -11.00 20.16
N ILE A 126 2.00 -9.97 19.76
CA ILE A 126 2.53 -8.60 19.64
C ILE A 126 1.89 -7.69 20.68
N THR A 127 2.30 -7.87 21.94
CA THR A 127 2.09 -6.90 23.05
C THR A 127 3.13 -5.79 22.97
#